data_AF-A0A4Q6AV60-F1
#
_entry.id   AF-A0A4Q6AV60-F1
#
_cell.length_a   1.000
_cell.length_b   1.000
_cell.length_c   1.000
_cell.angle_alpha   90.00
_cell.angle_beta   90.00
_cell.angle_gamma   90.00
#
_symmetry.space_group_name_H-M   'P 1'
#
loop_
_entity.id
_entity.type
_entity.pdbx_description
1 polymer ?
#
loop_
_entity_poly.entity_id
_entity_poly.type
_entity_poly.pdbx_seq_one_letter_code
_entity_poly.pdbx_strand_id
1 'polypeptide(L)'
;MKLRLFGFAILISLSACSKPPKTLDRSARNNGDSTPNLPQNPEGTMSTEGYTELTCGNKETHRGIRSWRRLSNVELKNTVSAVFGVQDVDSSALINDITKADVFDTAMVSSNFVGTSRFKGYMAFAENLSNKVDLTKIFPCLAQGKSCMSSTIKTLGASAWRRPLTADESSKLNALYDQLITDGYKSDEAARLMVQALVLSEGFLYRSELGELQADGSFELTSWELASALSYSTLRTVPDAELKTLAAADKLRNSAELVKQATRLLADAKAKAAWKDFGAMWLESNNVLSVVKNQAAFNDDVKSKLSLEMQNFFVDTMFSPTKSTWEQLLLADYTLGDSSSSFIYGGTVANGKIEFAEPQRRGLLGHAGFLAAAAVADTPNPIKRGVFVLGRLLCSGFAPAPPTEVPAPKSGLSNKELFQQHSQGACAGCHKFIDDFGFAMENFDELGKYRDKDAAGAIVINGTVKIDNKDVKINSPLELSEAIASSSQGMECFARQTFRYTLGRPEYASVPIVGGVQAEDKSTVSQLDKCQIQGLAESMKESGGDLKSAILDLVGNPAFRLRLAGPTN
;
A
#
# COMPACT_ATOMS: atom_id res chain seq x y z
N MET A 1 37.52 4.90 5.29
CA MET A 1 36.42 5.52 4.52
C MET A 1 35.04 5.21 5.11
N LYS A 2 34.57 3.95 5.10
CA LYS A 2 33.23 3.55 5.61
C LYS A 2 32.99 3.78 7.12
N LEU A 3 34.03 3.71 7.96
CA LEU A 3 33.91 3.83 9.42
C LEU A 3 33.72 5.28 9.94
N ARG A 4 34.19 6.30 9.19
CA ARG A 4 34.11 7.72 9.62
C ARG A 4 32.77 8.37 9.23
N LEU A 5 32.22 8.05 8.06
CA LEU A 5 30.82 8.39 7.74
C LEU A 5 29.85 7.74 8.72
N PHE A 6 30.17 6.53 9.21
CA PHE A 6 29.42 5.84 10.25
C PHE A 6 29.31 6.69 11.52
N GLY A 7 30.43 7.26 12.01
CA GLY A 7 30.42 8.13 13.19
C GLY A 7 29.59 9.41 13.03
N PHE A 8 29.63 10.03 11.85
CA PHE A 8 28.92 11.30 11.59
C PHE A 8 27.44 11.11 11.25
N ALA A 9 27.07 10.07 10.50
CA ALA A 9 25.67 9.72 10.26
C ALA A 9 24.97 9.32 11.58
N ILE A 10 25.70 8.60 12.45
CA ILE A 10 25.28 8.26 13.81
C ILE A 10 25.07 9.50 14.69
N LEU A 11 25.93 10.52 14.59
CA LEU A 11 25.81 11.79 15.34
C LEU A 11 24.63 12.65 14.87
N ILE A 12 24.16 12.48 13.62
CA ILE A 12 22.96 13.14 13.11
C ILE A 12 21.69 12.35 13.51
N SER A 13 21.79 11.08 13.89
CA SER A 13 20.64 10.15 13.96
C SER A 13 20.27 9.54 15.33
N LEU A 14 21.00 9.79 16.43
CA LEU A 14 20.97 8.84 17.56
C LEU A 14 20.06 9.08 18.77
N SER A 15 19.23 10.12 18.85
CA SER A 15 18.37 10.27 20.04
C SER A 15 16.97 9.66 19.92
N ALA A 16 16.47 9.31 18.71
CA ALA A 16 15.06 8.92 18.55
C ALA A 16 14.79 7.54 17.90
N CYS A 17 15.73 6.95 17.15
CA CYS A 17 15.42 5.80 16.27
C CYS A 17 15.92 4.43 16.75
N SER A 18 16.55 4.30 17.93
CA SER A 18 17.18 3.04 18.34
C SER A 18 16.22 1.99 18.92
N LYS A 19 14.94 2.32 19.15
CA LYS A 19 13.97 1.38 19.73
C LYS A 19 12.57 1.59 19.12
N PRO A 20 12.11 0.69 18.24
CA PRO A 20 10.75 0.77 17.71
C PRO A 20 9.71 0.45 18.81
N PRO A 21 8.51 1.06 18.77
CA PRO A 21 7.34 0.52 19.46
C PRO A 21 7.14 -0.95 19.12
N LYS A 22 6.94 -1.82 20.12
CA LYS A 22 6.50 -3.19 19.85
C LYS A 22 5.06 -3.10 19.36
N THR A 23 4.77 -3.18 18.06
CA THR A 23 3.47 -3.71 17.60
C THR A 23 3.43 -4.08 16.12
N LEU A 24 2.42 -4.92 15.81
CA LEU A 24 1.98 -5.47 14.51
C LEU A 24 2.52 -6.84 14.08
N ASP A 25 2.87 -7.71 15.03
CA ASP A 25 2.77 -9.15 14.80
C ASP A 25 1.61 -9.72 15.63
N ARG A 26 0.41 -9.84 15.02
CA ARG A 26 -0.74 -10.51 15.66
C ARG A 26 -0.50 -12.02 15.82
N SER A 27 0.49 -12.61 15.15
CA SER A 27 0.81 -14.04 15.25
C SER A 27 1.77 -14.41 16.38
N ALA A 28 2.39 -13.42 17.05
CA ALA A 28 3.45 -13.64 18.04
C ALA A 28 3.06 -13.27 19.50
N ARG A 29 1.78 -13.43 19.90
CA ARG A 29 1.37 -13.16 21.29
C ARG A 29 1.85 -14.18 22.34
N ASN A 30 2.64 -15.17 21.95
CA ASN A 30 3.24 -16.13 22.87
C ASN A 30 4.75 -16.17 22.66
N ASN A 31 5.50 -15.29 23.31
CA ASN A 31 6.84 -15.57 23.82
C ASN A 31 7.27 -14.40 24.70
N GLY A 32 7.54 -14.69 25.98
CA GLY A 32 7.84 -13.75 27.05
C GLY A 32 9.20 -13.05 26.92
N ASP A 33 9.42 -12.36 25.80
CA ASP A 33 10.63 -11.58 25.60
C ASP A 33 10.46 -10.17 26.18
N SER A 34 11.43 -9.79 27.00
CA SER A 34 11.48 -8.54 27.78
C SER A 34 11.00 -7.31 26.98
N THR A 35 10.13 -6.50 27.58
CA THR A 35 9.64 -5.24 27.01
C THR A 35 10.72 -4.17 27.11
N PRO A 36 11.24 -3.63 25.99
CA PRO A 36 12.00 -2.39 26.06
C PRO A 36 11.02 -1.29 26.49
N ASN A 37 11.36 -0.52 27.53
CA ASN A 37 10.65 0.72 27.86
C ASN A 37 10.65 1.62 26.61
N LEU A 38 9.48 1.78 25.99
CA LEU A 38 9.26 2.87 25.05
C LEU A 38 9.29 4.17 25.84
N PRO A 39 9.75 5.28 25.23
CA PRO A 39 9.60 6.59 25.84
C PRO A 39 8.12 6.79 26.20
N GLN A 40 7.82 7.11 27.46
CA GLN A 40 6.47 7.52 27.83
C GLN A 40 6.08 8.72 26.98
N ASN A 41 4.79 8.81 26.63
CA ASN A 41 4.27 9.99 25.94
C ASN A 41 4.64 11.25 26.75
N PRO A 42 5.10 12.33 26.10
CA PRO A 42 5.48 13.56 26.81
C PRO A 42 4.35 14.05 27.72
N GLU A 43 4.68 14.62 28.88
CA GLU A 43 3.69 15.20 29.79
C GLU A 43 2.82 16.24 29.06
N GLY A 44 1.51 16.24 29.35
CA GLY A 44 0.55 17.16 28.72
C GLY A 44 0.04 16.72 27.34
N THR A 45 0.38 15.52 26.87
CA THR A 45 -0.09 14.99 25.59
C THR A 45 -1.36 14.15 25.73
N MET A 46 -2.27 14.27 24.75
CA MET A 46 -3.48 13.47 24.64
C MET A 46 -3.15 12.14 23.96
N SER A 47 -3.23 11.05 24.71
CA SER A 47 -3.08 9.70 24.17
C SER A 47 -4.38 9.18 23.55
N THR A 48 -4.27 8.16 22.70
CA THR A 48 -5.46 7.43 22.22
C THR A 48 -6.29 6.86 23.38
N GLU A 49 -5.66 6.43 24.47
CA GLU A 49 -6.35 5.87 25.65
C GLU A 49 -7.10 6.94 26.46
N GLY A 50 -6.60 8.18 26.48
CA GLY A 50 -7.23 9.31 27.17
C GLY A 50 -8.30 10.04 26.36
N TYR A 51 -8.40 9.78 25.05
CA TYR A 51 -9.33 10.47 24.18
C TYR A 51 -10.75 9.89 24.26
N THR A 52 -11.72 10.70 24.68
CA THR A 52 -13.11 10.28 24.95
C THR A 52 -14.15 10.98 24.08
N GLU A 53 -13.75 11.94 23.25
CA GLU A 53 -14.67 12.77 22.45
C GLU A 53 -15.12 12.11 21.15
N LEU A 54 -14.59 10.93 20.80
CA LEU A 54 -14.88 10.26 19.53
C LEU A 54 -16.37 9.99 19.34
N THR A 55 -16.91 10.45 18.21
CA THR A 55 -18.24 10.10 17.71
C THR A 55 -18.19 9.86 16.19
N CYS A 56 -18.55 8.66 15.71
CA CYS A 56 -18.47 8.37 14.26
C CYS A 56 -19.36 9.29 13.40
N GLY A 57 -20.46 9.81 13.96
CA GLY A 57 -21.36 10.74 13.26
C GLY A 57 -20.82 12.16 13.11
N ASN A 58 -19.70 12.49 13.77
CA ASN A 58 -19.07 13.80 13.69
C ASN A 58 -17.57 13.66 13.37
N LYS A 59 -17.21 13.86 12.10
CA LYS A 59 -15.84 13.77 11.60
C LYS A 59 -14.86 14.73 12.30
N GLU A 60 -15.33 15.83 12.91
CA GLU A 60 -14.49 16.76 13.68
C GLU A 60 -13.87 16.13 14.94
N THR A 61 -14.44 15.02 15.42
CA THR A 61 -13.90 14.24 16.55
C THR A 61 -12.91 13.16 16.12
N HIS A 62 -12.69 12.98 14.82
CA HIS A 62 -11.74 11.98 14.34
C HIS A 62 -10.30 12.48 14.53
N ARG A 63 -9.39 11.56 14.86
CA ARG A 63 -7.97 11.81 15.04
C ARG A 63 -7.15 10.68 14.45
N GLY A 64 -6.04 11.03 13.81
CA GLY A 64 -5.02 10.08 13.38
C GLY A 64 -4.05 9.76 14.50
N ILE A 65 -3.00 9.02 14.17
CA ILE A 65 -1.93 8.66 15.11
C ILE A 65 -0.62 9.21 14.57
N ARG A 66 0.22 9.73 15.46
CA ARG A 66 1.56 10.23 15.10
C ARG A 66 2.42 9.09 14.57
N SER A 67 3.22 9.36 13.54
CA SER A 67 4.09 8.33 12.97
C SER A 67 5.34 8.89 12.28
N TRP A 68 6.35 8.02 12.13
CA TRP A 68 7.51 8.24 11.26
C TRP A 68 7.46 7.26 10.09
N ARG A 69 7.13 7.74 8.90
CA ARG A 69 6.94 6.85 7.74
C ARG A 69 8.21 6.70 6.94
N ARG A 70 8.82 5.53 7.01
CA ARG A 70 9.94 5.20 6.11
C ARG A 70 9.45 5.23 4.67
N LEU A 71 10.26 5.78 3.76
CA LEU A 71 10.02 5.64 2.33
C LEU A 71 10.16 4.17 1.92
N SER A 72 9.17 3.65 1.20
CA SER A 72 9.30 2.42 0.41
C SER A 72 10.43 2.56 -0.61
N ASN A 73 10.96 1.45 -1.12
CA ASN A 73 12.03 1.44 -2.12
C ASN A 73 11.61 2.17 -3.40
N VAL A 74 10.33 2.12 -3.78
CA VAL A 74 9.80 2.89 -4.93
C VAL A 74 9.77 4.39 -4.61
N GLU A 75 9.24 4.79 -3.46
CA GLU A 75 9.24 6.19 -3.01
C GLU A 75 10.67 6.75 -2.88
N LEU A 76 11.62 5.94 -2.39
CA LEU A 76 13.03 6.30 -2.30
C LEU A 76 13.62 6.61 -3.68
N LYS A 77 13.39 5.74 -4.67
CA LYS A 77 13.85 5.95 -6.05
C LYS A 77 13.20 7.19 -6.69
N ASN A 78 11.88 7.35 -6.52
CA ASN A 78 11.15 8.51 -7.03
C ASN A 78 11.66 9.81 -6.42
N THR A 79 11.96 9.81 -5.13
CA THR A 79 12.55 10.94 -4.40
C THR A 79 13.93 11.27 -4.94
N VAL A 80 14.77 10.26 -5.15
CA VAL A 80 16.10 10.44 -5.73
C VAL A 80 16.02 11.03 -7.13
N SER A 81 15.15 10.51 -7.99
CA SER A 81 14.96 11.06 -9.33
C SER A 81 14.48 12.52 -9.28
N ALA A 82 13.57 12.86 -8.37
CA ALA A 82 13.03 14.21 -8.27
C ALA A 82 14.03 15.22 -7.68
N VAL A 83 14.88 14.80 -6.74
CA VAL A 83 15.82 15.69 -6.02
C VAL A 83 17.16 15.79 -6.75
N PHE A 84 17.69 14.68 -7.25
CA PHE A 84 19.04 14.60 -7.82
C PHE A 84 19.06 14.41 -9.34
N GLY A 85 17.90 14.20 -9.98
CA GLY A 85 17.81 14.02 -11.43
C GLY A 85 18.37 12.69 -11.94
N VAL A 86 18.52 11.69 -11.06
CA VAL A 86 19.07 10.36 -11.42
C VAL A 86 17.97 9.30 -11.36
N GLN A 87 17.72 8.63 -12.48
CA GLN A 87 16.69 7.59 -12.60
C GLN A 87 17.26 6.18 -12.41
N ASP A 88 18.46 5.92 -12.93
CA ASP A 88 19.05 4.58 -12.97
C ASP A 88 19.96 4.30 -11.77
N VAL A 89 19.48 4.45 -10.54
CA VAL A 89 20.29 4.09 -9.35
C VAL A 89 20.20 2.59 -9.10
N ASP A 90 21.34 1.94 -8.92
CA ASP A 90 21.37 0.52 -8.54
C ASP A 90 20.74 0.32 -7.16
N SER A 91 19.64 -0.43 -7.15
CA SER A 91 18.88 -0.75 -5.94
C SER A 91 18.95 -2.22 -5.56
N SER A 92 19.83 -3.01 -6.18
CA SER A 92 19.95 -4.45 -5.94
C SER A 92 20.32 -4.79 -4.49
N ALA A 93 21.02 -3.88 -3.81
CA ALA A 93 21.38 -4.01 -2.41
C ALA A 93 20.24 -3.62 -1.44
N LEU A 94 19.15 -3.03 -1.92
CA LEU A 94 18.01 -2.69 -1.06
C LEU A 94 17.28 -3.97 -0.65
N ILE A 95 17.02 -4.12 0.64
CA ILE A 95 16.14 -5.17 1.12
C ILE A 95 14.72 -4.84 0.64
N ASN A 96 14.06 -5.81 0.00
CA ASN A 96 12.69 -5.66 -0.46
C ASN A 96 11.77 -5.20 0.68
N ASP A 97 10.85 -4.30 0.35
CA ASP A 97 9.77 -3.96 1.26
C ASP A 97 8.87 -5.20 1.41
N ILE A 98 8.48 -5.51 2.64
CA ILE A 98 7.61 -6.66 2.87
C ILE A 98 6.18 -6.25 2.53
N THR A 99 5.72 -6.66 1.36
CA THR A 99 4.29 -6.72 1.03
C THR A 99 3.78 -8.08 1.51
N LYS A 100 3.20 -8.12 2.72
CA LYS A 100 2.32 -9.25 3.07
C LYS A 100 0.97 -9.03 2.41
N ALA A 101 0.14 -10.07 2.33
CA ALA A 101 -1.15 -9.98 1.69
C ALA A 101 -1.89 -8.70 2.15
N ASP A 102 -2.14 -8.51 3.44
CA ASP A 102 -2.90 -7.37 3.95
C ASP A 102 -2.14 -6.02 4.00
N VAL A 103 -0.96 -5.92 3.39
CA VAL A 103 0.00 -4.85 3.66
C VAL A 103 0.64 -4.32 2.37
N PHE A 104 0.61 -2.99 2.19
CA PHE A 104 1.30 -2.29 1.10
C PHE A 104 2.78 -2.08 1.43
N ASP A 105 3.61 -1.84 0.42
CA ASP A 105 5.03 -1.52 0.60
C ASP A 105 5.25 -0.21 1.39
N THR A 106 4.24 0.64 1.45
CA THR A 106 4.16 1.86 2.28
C THR A 106 4.02 1.57 3.77
N ALA A 107 3.79 0.31 4.17
CA ALA A 107 3.44 -0.01 5.53
C ALA A 107 4.60 0.02 6.53
N MET A 108 4.31 0.61 7.68
CA MET A 108 5.15 0.66 8.87
C MET A 108 4.98 -0.62 9.69
N VAL A 109 5.83 -1.61 9.40
CA VAL A 109 5.94 -2.84 10.20
C VAL A 109 7.37 -2.98 10.73
N SER A 110 7.55 -3.69 11.85
CA SER A 110 8.85 -3.87 12.53
C SER A 110 9.96 -4.34 11.58
N SER A 111 9.63 -5.22 10.64
CA SER A 111 10.53 -5.74 9.60
C SER A 111 10.95 -4.72 8.53
N ASN A 112 10.21 -3.63 8.40
CA ASN A 112 10.49 -2.54 7.47
C ASN A 112 11.34 -1.42 8.11
N PHE A 113 11.64 -1.45 9.41
CA PHE A 113 12.52 -0.45 10.02
C PHE A 113 13.98 -0.58 9.55
N VAL A 114 14.74 0.50 9.71
CA VAL A 114 16.15 0.58 9.32
C VAL A 114 17.03 -0.04 10.39
N GLY A 115 17.09 -1.38 10.40
CA GLY A 115 18.12 -2.12 11.12
C GLY A 115 19.45 -2.17 10.36
N THR A 116 20.46 -2.80 10.97
CA THR A 116 21.82 -2.89 10.41
C THR A 116 21.87 -3.41 8.97
N SER A 117 21.11 -4.46 8.65
CA SER A 117 21.10 -5.05 7.31
C SER A 117 20.51 -4.11 6.26
N ARG A 118 19.40 -3.43 6.58
CA ARG A 118 18.77 -2.46 5.66
C ARG A 118 19.66 -1.23 5.47
N PHE A 119 20.28 -0.76 6.54
CA PHE A 119 21.22 0.36 6.47
C PHE A 119 22.42 0.08 5.55
N LYS A 120 22.99 -1.13 5.58
CA LYS A 120 24.04 -1.54 4.63
C LYS A 120 23.58 -1.42 3.16
N GLY A 121 22.34 -1.81 2.88
CA GLY A 121 21.72 -1.63 1.56
C GLY A 121 21.61 -0.16 1.17
N TYR A 122 21.15 0.69 2.08
CA TYR A 122 21.10 2.14 1.84
C TYR A 122 22.46 2.79 1.64
N MET A 123 23.50 2.33 2.33
CA MET A 123 24.86 2.80 2.08
C MET A 123 25.32 2.48 0.66
N ALA A 124 25.10 1.26 0.18
CA ALA A 124 25.45 0.88 -1.18
C ALA A 124 24.64 1.68 -2.23
N PHE A 125 23.34 1.87 -1.97
CA PHE A 125 22.47 2.70 -2.81
C PHE A 125 22.93 4.17 -2.85
N ALA A 126 23.25 4.76 -1.70
CA ALA A 126 23.72 6.14 -1.60
C ALA A 126 25.09 6.33 -2.26
N GLU A 127 26.00 5.37 -2.10
CA GLU A 127 27.30 5.34 -2.78
C GLU A 127 27.12 5.30 -4.31
N ASN A 128 26.28 4.41 -4.82
CA ASN A 128 25.95 4.32 -6.24
C ASN A 128 25.35 5.63 -6.79
N LEU A 129 24.34 6.17 -6.11
CA LEU A 129 23.74 7.46 -6.45
C LEU A 129 24.80 8.57 -6.50
N SER A 130 25.62 8.68 -5.45
CA SER A 130 26.63 9.74 -5.34
C SER A 130 27.67 9.70 -6.46
N ASN A 131 27.86 8.56 -7.13
CA ASN A 131 28.72 8.43 -8.31
C ASN A 131 28.02 8.87 -9.60
N LYS A 132 26.70 8.77 -9.67
CA LYS A 132 25.89 9.10 -10.86
C LYS A 132 25.39 10.54 -10.90
N VAL A 133 25.35 11.25 -9.77
CA VAL A 133 24.91 12.65 -9.75
C VAL A 133 25.80 13.56 -10.58
N ASP A 134 25.18 14.50 -11.28
CA ASP A 134 25.85 15.61 -11.94
C ASP A 134 26.12 16.73 -10.93
N LEU A 135 27.33 16.74 -10.37
CA LEU A 135 27.74 17.71 -9.36
C LEU A 135 27.63 19.15 -9.86
N THR A 136 27.73 19.40 -11.16
CA THR A 136 27.59 20.77 -11.71
C THR A 136 26.15 21.27 -11.67
N LYS A 137 25.17 20.37 -11.63
CA LYS A 137 23.75 20.72 -11.49
C LYS A 137 23.34 20.83 -10.03
N ILE A 138 23.75 19.87 -9.19
CA ILE A 138 23.33 19.85 -7.78
C ILE A 138 24.21 20.73 -6.87
N PHE A 139 25.45 21.03 -7.30
CA PHE A 139 26.38 21.96 -6.67
C PHE A 139 27.00 22.92 -7.70
N PRO A 140 26.21 23.83 -8.30
CA PRO A 140 26.64 24.66 -9.44
C PRO A 140 27.79 25.61 -9.14
N CYS A 141 28.02 25.90 -7.87
CA CYS A 141 29.08 26.79 -7.42
C CYS A 141 30.14 26.08 -6.60
N LEU A 142 30.32 24.77 -6.80
CA LEU A 142 31.33 23.98 -6.09
C LEU A 142 32.74 24.59 -6.17
N ALA A 143 33.09 25.19 -7.32
CA ALA A 143 34.35 25.89 -7.55
C ALA A 143 34.48 27.23 -6.79
N GLN A 144 33.39 27.79 -6.27
CA GLN A 144 33.35 29.10 -5.58
C GLN A 144 33.61 28.99 -4.07
N GLY A 145 33.81 27.79 -3.55
CA GLY A 145 34.19 27.55 -2.16
C GLY A 145 33.04 27.59 -1.15
N LYS A 146 33.40 27.83 0.12
CA LYS A 146 32.57 27.52 1.29
C LYS A 146 31.21 28.23 1.35
N SER A 147 31.17 29.54 1.13
CA SER A 147 29.92 30.32 1.27
C SER A 147 28.83 29.86 0.29
N CYS A 148 29.23 29.49 -0.93
CA CYS A 148 28.28 29.00 -1.91
C CYS A 148 27.81 27.56 -1.62
N MET A 149 28.71 26.72 -1.08
CA MET A 149 28.34 25.39 -0.60
C MET A 149 27.30 25.46 0.51
N SER A 150 27.40 26.42 1.44
CA SER A 150 26.40 26.56 2.53
C SER A 150 24.99 26.90 2.02
N SER A 151 24.88 27.80 1.04
CA SER A 151 23.59 28.12 0.41
C SER A 151 23.02 26.91 -0.36
N THR A 152 23.89 26.17 -1.04
CA THR A 152 23.49 25.00 -1.81
C THR A 152 23.05 23.84 -0.92
N ILE A 153 23.79 23.56 0.16
CA ILE A 153 23.43 22.55 1.17
C ILE A 153 22.05 22.85 1.75
N LYS A 154 21.77 24.13 2.05
CA LYS A 154 20.45 24.52 2.56
C LYS A 154 19.33 24.21 1.57
N THR A 155 19.51 24.59 0.30
CA THR A 155 18.48 24.40 -0.75
C THR A 155 18.30 22.92 -1.12
N LEU A 156 19.41 22.20 -1.31
CA LEU A 156 19.41 20.78 -1.65
C LEU A 156 18.87 19.94 -0.49
N GLY A 157 19.32 20.22 0.74
CA GLY A 157 18.84 19.55 1.94
C GLY A 157 17.34 19.79 2.16
N ALA A 158 16.85 21.02 1.93
CA ALA A 158 15.41 21.30 2.03
C ALA A 158 14.58 20.51 1.00
N SER A 159 15.13 20.29 -0.20
CA SER A 159 14.48 19.45 -1.22
C SER A 159 14.54 17.97 -0.86
N ALA A 160 15.70 17.50 -0.39
CA ALA A 160 15.94 16.13 0.03
C ALA A 160 15.04 15.73 1.20
N TRP A 161 14.89 16.62 2.20
CA TRP A 161 14.12 16.37 3.42
C TRP A 161 12.69 16.93 3.37
N ARG A 162 12.30 17.48 2.20
CA ARG A 162 10.93 17.94 1.85
C ARG A 162 10.39 19.09 2.71
N ARG A 163 11.25 19.72 3.51
CA ARG A 163 10.93 20.87 4.34
C ARG A 163 12.15 21.77 4.50
N PRO A 164 11.99 23.06 4.84
CA PRO A 164 13.10 23.88 5.28
C PRO A 164 13.91 23.18 6.37
N LEU A 165 15.24 23.23 6.23
CA LEU A 165 16.15 22.77 7.27
C LEU A 165 16.07 23.72 8.46
N THR A 166 16.17 23.16 9.67
CA THR A 166 16.39 23.97 10.86
C THR A 166 17.79 24.61 10.83
N ALA A 167 18.01 25.62 11.67
CA ALA A 167 19.33 26.23 11.82
C ALA A 167 20.39 25.20 12.26
N ASP A 168 20.02 24.29 13.15
CA ASP A 168 20.90 23.23 13.65
C ASP A 168 21.23 22.20 12.57
N GLU A 169 20.25 21.77 11.79
CA GLU A 169 20.45 20.85 10.67
C GLU A 169 21.37 21.45 9.60
N SER A 170 21.12 22.71 9.24
CA SER A 170 21.96 23.45 8.32
C SER A 170 23.39 23.57 8.85
N SER A 171 23.56 23.87 10.14
CA SER A 171 24.87 23.99 10.78
C SER A 171 25.62 22.67 10.81
N LYS A 172 24.94 21.55 11.14
CA LYS A 172 25.54 20.21 11.15
C LYS A 172 26.01 19.77 9.76
N LEU A 173 25.22 20.02 8.72
CA LEU A 173 25.60 19.69 7.34
C LEU A 173 26.78 20.55 6.85
N ASN A 174 26.80 21.84 7.19
CA ASN A 174 27.93 22.72 6.88
C ASN A 174 29.21 22.29 7.62
N ALA A 175 29.10 21.96 8.90
CA ALA A 175 30.22 21.46 9.69
C ALA A 175 30.77 20.14 9.14
N LEU A 176 29.89 19.24 8.67
CA LEU A 176 30.32 18.02 7.99
C LEU A 176 31.12 18.35 6.71
N TYR A 177 30.63 19.26 5.86
CA TYR A 177 31.36 19.66 4.67
C TYR A 177 32.73 20.28 5.01
N ASP A 178 32.78 21.19 5.99
CA ASP A 178 34.02 21.80 6.46
C ASP A 178 35.01 20.76 6.97
N GLN A 179 34.53 19.76 7.72
CA GLN A 179 35.35 18.67 8.21
C GLN A 179 35.90 17.82 7.06
N LEU A 180 35.11 17.53 6.03
CA LEU A 180 35.58 16.80 4.86
C LEU A 180 36.70 17.57 4.13
N ILE A 181 36.58 18.88 3.97
CA ILE A 181 37.65 19.68 3.38
C ILE A 181 38.91 19.68 4.27
N THR A 182 38.74 19.80 5.59
CA THR A 182 39.84 19.77 6.56
C THR A 182 40.55 18.42 6.59
N ASP A 183 39.82 17.32 6.39
CA ASP A 183 40.35 15.96 6.26
C ASP A 183 41.11 15.72 4.94
N GLY A 184 41.17 16.71 4.04
CA GLY A 184 41.95 16.68 2.80
C GLY A 184 41.20 16.14 1.59
N TYR A 185 39.88 15.95 1.67
CA TYR A 185 39.07 15.56 0.51
C TYR A 185 38.97 16.71 -0.49
N LYS A 186 39.00 16.36 -1.79
CA LYS A 186 38.73 17.35 -2.85
C LYS A 186 37.26 17.76 -2.81
N SER A 187 36.94 18.94 -3.35
CA SER A 187 35.58 19.50 -3.29
C SER A 187 34.54 18.60 -3.95
N ASP A 188 34.86 17.93 -5.04
CA ASP A 188 34.00 16.96 -5.72
C ASP A 188 33.76 15.71 -4.88
N GLU A 189 34.80 15.14 -4.29
CA GLU A 189 34.70 14.01 -3.36
C GLU A 189 33.86 14.38 -2.13
N ALA A 190 34.12 15.54 -1.53
CA ALA A 190 33.33 16.06 -0.41
C ALA A 190 31.86 16.25 -0.78
N ALA A 191 31.56 16.80 -1.96
CA ALA A 191 30.20 16.97 -2.45
C ALA A 191 29.47 15.62 -2.64
N ARG A 192 30.14 14.58 -3.15
CA ARG A 192 29.57 13.23 -3.25
C ARG A 192 29.27 12.64 -1.87
N LEU A 193 30.17 12.83 -0.90
CA LEU A 193 29.93 12.41 0.48
C LEU A 193 28.77 13.18 1.14
N MET A 194 28.57 14.46 0.78
CA MET A 194 27.39 15.21 1.21
C MET A 194 26.09 14.64 0.64
N VAL A 195 26.07 14.18 -0.62
CA VAL A 195 24.90 13.46 -1.18
C VAL A 195 24.62 12.19 -0.38
N GLN A 196 25.65 11.42 -0.04
CA GLN A 196 25.48 10.23 0.80
C GLN A 196 24.93 10.59 2.18
N ALA A 197 25.47 11.63 2.84
CA ALA A 197 25.01 12.09 4.14
C ALA A 197 23.54 12.55 4.12
N LEU A 198 23.12 13.25 3.06
CA LEU A 198 21.74 13.67 2.90
C LEU A 198 20.79 12.48 2.73
N VAL A 199 21.17 11.48 1.92
CA VAL A 199 20.32 10.33 1.59
C VAL A 199 20.24 9.31 2.73
N LEU A 200 21.30 9.20 3.53
CA LEU A 200 21.36 8.30 4.68
C LEU A 200 20.73 8.89 5.95
N SER A 201 20.31 10.16 5.94
CA SER A 201 19.72 10.78 7.11
C SER A 201 18.26 10.35 7.32
N GLU A 202 17.78 10.50 8.55
CA GLU A 202 16.37 10.30 8.88
C GLU A 202 15.44 11.22 8.07
N GLY A 203 15.87 12.46 7.83
CA GLY A 203 15.11 13.44 7.06
C GLY A 203 14.86 13.02 5.62
N PHE A 204 15.72 12.17 5.05
CA PHE A 204 15.52 11.60 3.71
C PHE A 204 14.81 10.25 3.74
N LEU A 205 15.22 9.35 4.63
CA LEU A 205 14.67 7.99 4.71
C LEU A 205 13.25 7.94 5.27
N TYR A 206 12.84 8.95 6.04
CA TYR A 206 11.53 9.02 6.68
C TYR A 206 10.77 10.32 6.34
N ARG A 207 9.45 10.23 6.44
CA ARG A 207 8.51 11.36 6.46
C ARG A 207 8.00 11.51 7.89
N SER A 208 8.08 12.72 8.42
CA SER A 208 7.51 13.05 9.72
C SER A 208 5.99 13.21 9.59
N GLU A 209 5.25 12.63 10.51
CA GLU A 209 3.85 12.92 10.78
C GLU A 209 3.65 13.05 12.29
N LEU A 210 4.49 13.87 12.91
CA LEU A 210 4.53 14.07 14.34
C LEU A 210 3.67 15.26 14.76
N GLY A 211 3.60 16.31 13.94
CA GLY A 211 2.86 17.52 14.24
C GLY A 211 3.38 18.30 15.44
N GLU A 212 2.77 19.46 15.62
CA GLU A 212 3.02 20.38 16.72
C GLU A 212 1.98 20.18 17.82
N LEU A 213 2.43 20.19 19.08
CA LEU A 213 1.56 20.04 20.24
C LEU A 213 0.57 21.22 20.31
N GLN A 214 -0.70 20.89 20.47
CA GLN A 214 -1.81 21.82 20.61
C GLN A 214 -2.20 21.98 22.08
N ALA A 215 -2.99 23.02 22.39
CA ALA A 215 -3.40 23.33 23.76
C ALA A 215 -4.27 22.23 24.41
N ASP A 216 -4.98 21.43 23.60
CA ASP A 216 -5.78 20.28 24.04
C ASP A 216 -4.96 18.99 24.22
N GLY A 217 -3.63 19.07 24.06
CA GLY A 217 -2.72 17.95 24.12
C GLY A 217 -2.66 17.10 22.84
N SER A 218 -3.50 17.37 21.83
CA SER A 218 -3.41 16.74 20.53
C SER A 218 -2.25 17.34 19.71
N PHE A 219 -2.02 16.82 18.51
CA PHE A 219 -0.99 17.32 17.61
C PHE A 219 -1.60 17.68 16.27
N GLU A 220 -1.24 18.83 15.72
CA GLU A 220 -1.61 19.17 14.34
C GLU A 220 -0.38 19.10 13.45
N LEU A 221 -0.47 18.36 12.36
CA LEU A 221 0.60 18.26 11.37
C LEU A 221 0.92 19.63 10.78
N THR A 222 2.20 19.92 10.64
CA THR A 222 2.65 21.15 9.97
C THR A 222 2.26 21.11 8.49
N SER A 223 2.13 22.29 7.84
CA SER A 223 1.85 22.32 6.41
C SER A 223 2.93 21.64 5.55
N TRP A 224 4.17 21.52 6.02
CA TRP A 224 5.23 20.75 5.35
C TRP A 224 5.05 19.23 5.48
N GLU A 225 4.62 18.76 6.66
CA GLU A 225 4.24 17.36 6.86
C GLU A 225 3.00 17.02 6.02
N LEU A 226 2.00 17.90 5.96
CA LEU A 226 0.80 17.73 5.14
C LEU A 226 1.10 17.71 3.64
N ALA A 227 1.99 18.60 3.15
CA ALA A 227 2.47 18.55 1.77
C ALA A 227 3.11 17.20 1.44
N SER A 228 3.96 16.69 2.35
CA SER A 228 4.62 15.39 2.18
C SER A 228 3.64 14.22 2.27
N ALA A 229 2.71 14.23 3.24
CA ALA A 229 1.68 13.20 3.37
C ALA A 229 0.82 13.14 2.11
N LEU A 230 0.39 14.29 1.59
CA LEU A 230 -0.45 14.37 0.40
C LEU A 230 0.29 13.92 -0.87
N SER A 231 1.50 14.45 -1.11
CA SER A 231 2.29 14.13 -2.30
C SER A 231 2.66 12.65 -2.39
N TYR A 232 3.02 12.02 -1.28
CA TYR A 232 3.40 10.60 -1.30
C TYR A 232 2.18 9.67 -1.36
N SER A 233 1.05 10.06 -0.77
CA SER A 233 -0.20 9.29 -0.87
C SER A 233 -0.81 9.31 -2.27
N THR A 234 -0.55 10.36 -3.04
CA THR A 234 -1.13 10.54 -4.39
C THR A 234 -0.14 10.26 -5.52
N LEU A 235 1.13 10.67 -5.38
CA LEU A 235 2.15 10.63 -6.42
C LEU A 235 3.36 9.74 -6.08
N ARG A 236 3.48 9.24 -4.84
CA ARG A 236 4.65 8.50 -4.34
C ARG A 236 6.00 9.22 -4.55
N THR A 237 6.01 10.54 -4.46
CA THR A 237 7.23 11.36 -4.62
C THR A 237 7.15 12.67 -3.82
N VAL A 238 8.23 13.45 -3.82
CA VAL A 238 8.34 14.74 -3.11
C VAL A 238 7.25 15.74 -3.52
N PRO A 239 6.83 16.65 -2.61
CA PRO A 239 5.87 17.71 -2.93
C PRO A 239 6.32 18.53 -4.15
N ASP A 240 5.36 18.90 -5.00
CA ASP A 240 5.61 19.81 -6.12
C ASP A 240 5.75 21.27 -5.66
N ALA A 241 6.05 22.17 -6.59
CA ALA A 241 6.27 23.58 -6.29
C ALA A 241 5.04 24.25 -5.65
N GLU A 242 3.83 23.91 -6.10
CA GLU A 242 2.59 24.49 -5.56
C GLU A 242 2.37 24.07 -4.11
N LEU A 243 2.52 22.77 -3.79
CA LEU A 243 2.46 22.27 -2.42
C LEU A 243 3.53 22.91 -1.52
N LYS A 244 4.76 23.11 -2.01
CA LYS A 244 5.82 23.79 -1.25
C LYS A 244 5.46 25.25 -0.97
N THR A 245 4.89 25.97 -1.93
CA THR A 245 4.44 27.35 -1.74
C THR A 245 3.31 27.44 -0.72
N LEU A 246 2.31 26.54 -0.82
CA LEU A 246 1.22 26.47 0.15
C LEU A 246 1.70 26.08 1.55
N ALA A 247 2.70 25.19 1.63
CA ALA A 247 3.33 24.81 2.89
C ALA A 247 4.07 25.97 3.54
N ALA A 248 4.83 26.74 2.75
CA ALA A 248 5.52 27.94 3.22
C ALA A 248 4.56 29.03 3.74
N ALA A 249 3.35 29.10 3.18
CA ALA A 249 2.30 30.03 3.59
C ALA A 249 1.34 29.47 4.66
N ASP A 250 1.65 28.28 5.21
CA ASP A 250 0.85 27.52 6.18
C ASP A 250 -0.63 27.32 5.78
N LYS A 251 -0.89 27.18 4.48
CA LYS A 251 -2.26 27.06 3.94
C LYS A 251 -2.80 25.63 3.96
N LEU A 252 -1.93 24.62 4.13
CA LEU A 252 -2.33 23.22 4.04
C LEU A 252 -2.96 22.68 5.31
N ARG A 253 -2.99 23.43 6.42
CA ARG A 253 -3.83 23.08 7.59
C ARG A 253 -5.33 23.24 7.32
N ASN A 254 -5.69 23.96 6.26
CA ASN A 254 -7.08 24.11 5.84
C ASN A 254 -7.54 22.86 5.05
N SER A 255 -8.57 22.18 5.56
CA SER A 255 -9.11 20.96 4.93
C SER A 255 -9.61 21.18 3.50
N ALA A 256 -10.25 22.32 3.21
CA ALA A 256 -10.73 22.59 1.85
C ALA A 256 -9.57 22.79 0.86
N GLU A 257 -8.46 23.41 1.28
CA GLU A 257 -7.26 23.51 0.44
C GLU A 257 -6.60 22.12 0.27
N LEU A 258 -6.57 21.27 1.30
CA LEU A 258 -6.07 19.90 1.17
C LEU A 258 -6.85 19.08 0.15
N VAL A 259 -8.19 19.10 0.21
CA VAL A 259 -9.05 18.38 -0.74
C VAL A 259 -8.89 18.92 -2.15
N LYS A 260 -8.77 20.25 -2.31
CA LYS A 260 -8.50 20.88 -3.60
C LYS A 260 -7.15 20.41 -4.18
N GLN A 261 -6.10 20.38 -3.37
CA GLN A 261 -4.79 19.91 -3.81
C GLN A 261 -4.78 18.41 -4.08
N ALA A 262 -5.47 17.58 -3.30
CA ALA A 262 -5.64 16.16 -3.57
C ALA A 262 -6.32 15.91 -4.92
N THR A 263 -7.39 16.66 -5.20
CA THR A 263 -8.10 16.60 -6.49
C THR A 263 -7.17 16.97 -7.65
N ARG A 264 -6.38 18.04 -7.51
CA ARG A 264 -5.39 18.46 -8.51
C ARG A 264 -4.33 17.37 -8.74
N LEU A 265 -3.77 16.80 -7.68
CA LEU A 265 -2.72 15.79 -7.77
C LEU A 265 -3.23 14.49 -8.37
N LEU A 266 -4.47 14.08 -8.07
CA LEU A 266 -5.11 12.92 -8.71
C LEU A 266 -5.39 13.15 -10.21
N ALA A 267 -5.37 14.39 -10.70
CA ALA A 267 -5.44 14.67 -12.13
C ALA A 267 -4.07 14.58 -12.84
N ASP A 268 -2.97 14.53 -12.09
CA ASP A 268 -1.61 14.43 -12.65
C ASP A 268 -1.35 13.01 -13.19
N ALA A 269 -0.61 12.92 -14.31
CA ALA A 269 -0.24 11.63 -14.90
C ALA A 269 0.57 10.73 -13.94
N LYS A 270 1.34 11.31 -13.02
CA LYS A 270 2.08 10.56 -12.00
C LYS A 270 1.17 9.86 -11.00
N ALA A 271 -0.04 10.38 -10.75
CA ALA A 271 -1.01 9.70 -9.89
C ALA A 271 -1.43 8.35 -10.49
N LYS A 272 -1.57 8.25 -11.82
CA LYS A 272 -1.87 6.97 -12.48
C LYS A 272 -0.78 5.92 -12.21
N ALA A 273 0.49 6.31 -12.23
CA ALA A 273 1.59 5.40 -11.90
C ALA A 273 1.56 4.95 -10.43
N ALA A 274 1.37 5.90 -9.49
CA ALA A 274 1.25 5.59 -8.07
C ALA A 274 0.10 4.62 -7.76
N TRP A 275 -1.07 4.87 -8.35
CA TRP A 275 -2.25 4.03 -8.15
C TRP A 275 -2.22 2.74 -8.96
N LYS A 276 -1.38 2.65 -10.00
CA LYS A 276 -1.05 1.39 -10.65
C LYS A 276 -0.36 0.44 -9.67
N ASP A 277 0.61 0.95 -8.90
CA ASP A 277 1.29 0.18 -7.87
C ASP A 277 0.32 -0.24 -6.75
N PHE A 278 -0.61 0.65 -6.35
CA PHE A 278 -1.70 0.31 -5.44
C PHE A 278 -2.51 -0.89 -5.97
N GLY A 279 -3.00 -0.81 -7.20
CA GLY A 279 -3.78 -1.90 -7.82
C GLY A 279 -2.96 -3.18 -7.94
N ALA A 280 -1.66 -3.06 -8.24
CA ALA A 280 -0.77 -4.21 -8.35
C ALA A 280 -0.64 -4.99 -7.03
N MET A 281 -0.49 -4.26 -5.91
CA MET A 281 -0.38 -4.83 -4.57
C MET A 281 -1.73 -5.33 -4.03
N TRP A 282 -2.78 -4.52 -4.16
CA TRP A 282 -4.12 -4.86 -3.68
C TRP A 282 -4.66 -6.13 -4.34
N LEU A 283 -4.55 -6.22 -5.67
CA LEU A 283 -5.05 -7.34 -6.45
C LEU A 283 -4.03 -8.47 -6.61
N GLU A 284 -2.85 -8.34 -5.98
CA GLU A 284 -1.75 -9.32 -6.08
C GLU A 284 -1.41 -9.71 -7.53
N SER A 285 -1.49 -8.75 -8.44
CA SER A 285 -1.40 -8.97 -9.90
C SER A 285 -0.10 -9.65 -10.35
N ASN A 286 0.97 -9.56 -9.55
CA ASN A 286 2.26 -10.18 -9.86
C ASN A 286 2.31 -11.68 -9.50
N ASN A 287 1.32 -12.22 -8.78
CA ASN A 287 1.28 -13.64 -8.45
C ASN A 287 1.20 -14.52 -9.70
N VAL A 288 0.62 -14.03 -10.80
CA VAL A 288 0.59 -14.76 -12.08
C VAL A 288 1.98 -14.95 -12.69
N LEU A 289 2.97 -14.11 -12.34
CA LEU A 289 4.32 -14.19 -12.90
C LEU A 289 5.06 -15.46 -12.43
N SER A 290 4.71 -15.98 -11.26
CA SER A 290 5.38 -17.14 -10.65
C SER A 290 4.65 -18.47 -10.88
N VAL A 291 3.48 -18.46 -11.52
CA VAL A 291 2.75 -19.72 -11.76
C VAL A 291 3.32 -20.50 -12.93
N VAL A 292 3.24 -21.82 -12.82
CA VAL A 292 3.53 -22.77 -13.89
C VAL A 292 2.22 -23.37 -14.35
N LYS A 293 2.01 -23.46 -15.66
CA LYS A 293 0.82 -24.06 -16.29
C LYS A 293 1.24 -25.09 -17.32
N ASN A 294 0.46 -26.16 -17.47
CA ASN A 294 0.72 -27.23 -18.43
C ASN A 294 0.22 -26.86 -19.84
N GLN A 295 0.45 -25.61 -20.26
CA GLN A 295 -0.06 -25.04 -21.50
C GLN A 295 1.01 -24.14 -22.11
N ALA A 296 1.59 -24.55 -23.24
CA ALA A 296 2.72 -23.84 -23.86
C ALA A 296 2.38 -22.39 -24.27
N ALA A 297 1.11 -22.11 -24.59
CA ALA A 297 0.63 -20.76 -24.86
C ALA A 297 0.66 -19.84 -23.64
N PHE A 298 0.68 -20.39 -22.41
CA PHE A 298 0.76 -19.63 -21.17
C PHE A 298 2.23 -19.37 -20.77
N ASN A 299 2.94 -18.67 -21.65
CA ASN A 299 4.36 -18.32 -21.48
C ASN A 299 4.56 -17.02 -20.67
N ASP A 300 5.81 -16.62 -20.46
CA ASP A 300 6.14 -15.45 -19.63
C ASP A 300 5.67 -14.11 -20.22
N ASP A 301 5.52 -14.00 -21.55
CA ASP A 301 4.92 -12.82 -22.19
C ASP A 301 3.43 -12.70 -21.81
N VAL A 302 2.67 -13.80 -21.90
CA VAL A 302 1.26 -13.83 -21.48
C VAL A 302 1.12 -13.52 -19.99
N LYS A 303 1.95 -14.12 -19.12
CA LYS A 303 1.93 -13.81 -17.68
C LYS A 303 2.17 -12.32 -17.41
N SER A 304 3.15 -11.72 -18.09
CA SER A 304 3.47 -10.30 -17.95
C SER A 304 2.30 -9.41 -18.39
N LYS A 305 1.62 -9.78 -19.47
CA LYS A 305 0.43 -9.06 -19.97
C LYS A 305 -0.77 -9.21 -19.04
N LEU A 306 -1.02 -10.39 -18.48
CA LEU A 306 -2.10 -10.61 -17.51
C LEU A 306 -1.86 -9.86 -16.19
N SER A 307 -0.60 -9.74 -15.77
CA SER A 307 -0.23 -8.89 -14.64
C SER A 307 -0.54 -7.41 -14.94
N LEU A 308 -0.11 -6.92 -16.11
CA LEU A 308 -0.37 -5.55 -16.54
C LEU A 308 -1.84 -5.26 -16.81
N GLU A 309 -2.62 -6.23 -17.30
CA GLU A 309 -4.07 -6.15 -17.51
C GLU A 309 -4.77 -5.75 -16.21
N MET A 310 -4.54 -6.49 -15.11
CA MET A 310 -5.19 -6.22 -13.82
C MET A 310 -4.84 -4.82 -13.30
N GLN A 311 -3.57 -4.44 -13.42
CA GLN A 311 -3.07 -3.12 -12.98
C GLN A 311 -3.66 -1.98 -13.81
N ASN A 312 -3.61 -2.12 -15.14
CA ASN A 312 -4.08 -1.10 -16.06
C ASN A 312 -5.60 -0.98 -16.01
N PHE A 313 -6.34 -2.08 -15.86
CA PHE A 313 -7.80 -2.04 -15.74
C PHE A 313 -8.23 -1.28 -14.48
N PHE A 314 -7.58 -1.52 -13.35
CA PHE A 314 -7.85 -0.76 -12.12
C PHE A 314 -7.62 0.75 -12.34
N VAL A 315 -6.47 1.12 -12.90
CA VAL A 315 -6.12 2.54 -13.12
C VAL A 315 -7.01 3.18 -14.19
N ASP A 316 -7.32 2.48 -15.29
CA ASP A 316 -8.22 2.98 -16.32
C ASP A 316 -9.61 3.24 -15.75
N THR A 317 -10.12 2.31 -14.92
CA THR A 317 -11.37 2.48 -14.19
C THR A 317 -11.28 3.68 -13.26
N MET A 318 -10.37 3.68 -12.28
CA MET A 318 -10.24 4.72 -11.27
C MET A 318 -10.09 6.13 -11.87
N PHE A 319 -9.33 6.29 -12.95
CA PHE A 319 -9.11 7.59 -13.59
C PHE A 319 -10.01 7.86 -14.80
N SER A 320 -11.00 7.00 -15.05
CA SER A 320 -12.02 7.23 -16.07
C SER A 320 -12.85 8.46 -15.71
N PRO A 321 -13.21 9.33 -16.68
CA PRO A 321 -14.13 10.44 -16.44
C PRO A 321 -15.58 9.99 -16.27
N THR A 322 -15.94 8.77 -16.68
CA THR A 322 -17.34 8.30 -16.73
C THR A 322 -17.56 6.93 -16.09
N LYS A 323 -16.50 6.20 -15.76
CA LYS A 323 -16.57 4.84 -15.25
C LYS A 323 -15.67 4.61 -14.03
N SER A 324 -15.53 5.61 -13.14
CA SER A 324 -14.65 5.54 -11.97
C SER A 324 -15.25 4.88 -10.73
N THR A 325 -16.22 3.98 -10.90
CA THR A 325 -17.02 3.43 -9.81
C THR A 325 -16.55 2.06 -9.33
N TRP A 326 -16.84 1.74 -8.07
CA TRP A 326 -16.74 0.38 -7.51
C TRP A 326 -17.48 -0.64 -8.38
N GLU A 327 -18.71 -0.34 -8.78
CA GLU A 327 -19.52 -1.21 -9.64
C GLU A 327 -18.80 -1.54 -10.96
N GLN A 328 -18.17 -0.54 -11.61
CA GLN A 328 -17.42 -0.77 -12.84
C GLN A 328 -16.29 -1.79 -12.66
N LEU A 329 -15.58 -1.78 -11.53
CA LEU A 329 -14.52 -2.76 -11.26
C LEU A 329 -15.05 -4.20 -11.26
N LEU A 330 -16.30 -4.41 -10.84
CA LEU A 330 -16.89 -5.75 -10.68
C LEU A 330 -17.73 -6.17 -11.88
N LEU A 331 -18.34 -5.23 -12.59
CA LEU A 331 -19.34 -5.50 -13.63
C LEU A 331 -18.90 -5.13 -15.06
N ALA A 332 -17.66 -4.69 -15.27
CA ALA A 332 -17.16 -4.49 -16.63
C ALA A 332 -17.33 -5.76 -17.48
N ASP A 333 -17.80 -5.59 -18.71
CA ASP A 333 -17.94 -6.63 -19.73
C ASP A 333 -16.72 -6.76 -20.64
N TYR A 334 -15.62 -6.08 -20.30
CA TYR A 334 -14.35 -6.11 -21.01
C TYR A 334 -13.18 -6.11 -20.04
N THR A 335 -12.00 -6.42 -20.56
CA THR A 335 -10.72 -6.12 -19.91
C THR A 335 -9.75 -5.45 -20.88
N LEU A 336 -8.56 -5.08 -20.40
CA LEU A 336 -7.52 -4.45 -21.21
C LEU A 336 -6.49 -5.48 -21.65
N GLY A 337 -6.22 -5.55 -22.94
CA GLY A 337 -5.28 -6.54 -23.47
C GLY A 337 -5.13 -6.49 -24.98
N ASP A 338 -4.41 -7.48 -25.50
CA ASP A 338 -4.12 -7.62 -26.92
C ASP A 338 -4.37 -9.06 -27.41
N SER A 339 -4.03 -9.35 -28.67
CA SER A 339 -4.26 -10.65 -29.30
C SER A 339 -3.48 -11.81 -28.67
N SER A 340 -2.46 -11.54 -27.87
CA SER A 340 -1.68 -12.58 -27.20
C SER A 340 -2.38 -13.17 -25.98
N SER A 341 -3.32 -12.45 -25.35
CA SER A 341 -4.12 -12.94 -24.23
C SER A 341 -5.58 -13.20 -24.59
N SER A 342 -6.07 -12.72 -25.74
CA SER A 342 -7.48 -12.85 -26.15
C SER A 342 -7.97 -14.30 -26.26
N PHE A 343 -7.08 -15.25 -26.54
CA PHE A 343 -7.41 -16.68 -26.58
C PHE A 343 -7.94 -17.22 -25.24
N ILE A 344 -7.68 -16.54 -24.12
CA ILE A 344 -8.21 -16.90 -22.79
C ILE A 344 -9.66 -16.40 -22.63
N TYR A 345 -9.99 -15.32 -23.32
CA TYR A 345 -11.26 -14.63 -23.19
C TYR A 345 -12.31 -15.05 -24.20
N GLY A 346 -11.91 -15.68 -25.31
CA GLY A 346 -12.81 -16.03 -26.41
C GLY A 346 -13.32 -14.82 -27.20
N GLY A 347 -12.94 -13.60 -26.80
CA GLY A 347 -13.42 -12.35 -27.34
C GLY A 347 -12.51 -11.71 -28.39
N THR A 348 -13.05 -10.70 -29.06
CA THR A 348 -12.34 -9.90 -30.05
C THR A 348 -11.56 -8.76 -29.41
N VAL A 349 -10.37 -8.48 -29.93
CA VAL A 349 -9.56 -7.33 -29.51
C VAL A 349 -9.95 -6.11 -30.33
N ALA A 350 -10.31 -5.01 -29.68
CA ALA A 350 -10.53 -3.72 -30.31
C ALA A 350 -10.06 -2.58 -29.41
N ASN A 351 -9.27 -1.64 -29.95
CA ASN A 351 -8.79 -0.45 -29.22
C ASN A 351 -8.13 -0.77 -27.86
N GLY A 352 -7.33 -1.84 -27.79
CA GLY A 352 -6.67 -2.28 -26.55
C GLY A 352 -7.59 -2.91 -25.50
N LYS A 353 -8.83 -3.24 -25.88
CA LYS A 353 -9.82 -3.93 -25.06
C LYS A 353 -10.11 -5.31 -25.61
N ILE A 354 -10.43 -6.23 -24.72
CA ILE A 354 -10.95 -7.55 -25.03
C ILE A 354 -12.35 -7.60 -24.43
N GLU A 355 -13.36 -7.57 -25.29
CA GLU A 355 -14.75 -7.78 -24.87
C GLU A 355 -14.90 -9.22 -24.41
N PHE A 356 -15.59 -9.44 -23.29
CA PHE A 356 -15.88 -10.80 -22.83
C PHE A 356 -16.95 -11.42 -23.71
N ALA A 357 -16.62 -12.53 -24.36
CA ALA A 357 -17.59 -13.28 -25.16
C ALA A 357 -18.75 -13.77 -24.28
N GLU A 358 -18.43 -14.19 -23.05
CA GLU A 358 -19.36 -14.87 -22.17
C GLU A 358 -20.04 -13.87 -21.22
N PRO A 359 -21.38 -13.84 -21.15
CA PRO A 359 -22.10 -12.90 -20.28
C PRO A 359 -21.84 -13.14 -18.79
N GLN A 360 -21.41 -14.35 -18.43
CA GLN A 360 -21.09 -14.74 -17.06
C GLN A 360 -19.74 -14.18 -16.57
N ARG A 361 -18.90 -13.68 -17.48
CA ARG A 361 -17.60 -13.12 -17.16
C ARG A 361 -17.71 -11.62 -16.97
N ARG A 362 -17.33 -11.13 -15.78
CA ARG A 362 -17.38 -9.70 -15.45
C ARG A 362 -16.24 -9.25 -14.55
N GLY A 363 -15.74 -8.05 -14.83
CA GLY A 363 -14.82 -7.27 -14.02
C GLY A 363 -13.61 -8.05 -13.50
N LEU A 364 -13.15 -7.64 -12.31
CA LEU A 364 -11.98 -8.19 -11.65
C LEU A 364 -12.04 -9.72 -11.45
N LEU A 365 -13.22 -10.28 -11.15
CA LEU A 365 -13.39 -11.72 -10.95
C LEU A 365 -13.33 -12.52 -12.26
N GLY A 366 -13.54 -11.85 -13.40
CA GLY A 366 -13.35 -12.41 -14.73
C GLY A 366 -11.91 -12.36 -15.24
N HIS A 367 -10.98 -11.67 -14.57
CA HIS A 367 -9.61 -11.51 -15.09
C HIS A 367 -8.80 -12.80 -15.03
N ALA A 368 -8.17 -13.15 -16.15
CA ALA A 368 -7.35 -14.36 -16.28
C ALA A 368 -6.11 -14.32 -15.38
N GLY A 369 -5.49 -13.15 -15.16
CA GLY A 369 -4.35 -13.02 -14.27
C GLY A 369 -4.64 -13.53 -12.84
N PHE A 370 -5.78 -13.11 -12.28
CA PHE A 370 -6.26 -13.57 -10.99
C PHE A 370 -6.65 -15.06 -11.02
N LEU A 371 -7.46 -15.46 -11.99
CA LEU A 371 -7.98 -16.84 -12.08
C LEU A 371 -6.85 -17.87 -12.25
N ALA A 372 -5.80 -17.51 -12.98
CA ALA A 372 -4.61 -18.34 -13.17
C ALA A 372 -3.68 -18.34 -11.95
N ALA A 373 -3.50 -17.19 -11.28
CA ALA A 373 -2.77 -17.11 -10.02
C ALA A 373 -3.41 -17.95 -8.90
N ALA A 374 -4.75 -18.00 -8.89
CA ALA A 374 -5.56 -18.78 -7.97
C ALA A 374 -5.88 -20.20 -8.48
N ALA A 375 -4.90 -20.85 -9.12
CA ALA A 375 -5.02 -22.21 -9.64
C ALA A 375 -3.69 -22.98 -9.50
N VAL A 376 -3.72 -24.30 -9.74
CA VAL A 376 -2.50 -25.11 -9.91
C VAL A 376 -2.19 -25.28 -11.40
N ALA A 377 -1.27 -26.17 -11.77
CA ALA A 377 -0.75 -26.24 -13.14
C ALA A 377 -1.76 -26.67 -14.20
N ASP A 378 -2.72 -27.52 -13.83
CA ASP A 378 -3.69 -28.18 -14.71
C ASP A 378 -5.14 -28.11 -14.19
N THR A 379 -5.35 -27.52 -13.01
CA THR A 379 -6.64 -27.55 -12.32
C THR A 379 -6.93 -26.21 -11.64
N PRO A 380 -8.16 -25.66 -11.77
CA PRO A 380 -8.56 -24.48 -11.01
C PRO A 380 -8.59 -24.78 -9.49
N ASN A 381 -8.34 -23.78 -8.66
CA ASN A 381 -8.35 -23.93 -7.20
C ASN A 381 -9.41 -23.02 -6.56
N PRO A 382 -10.63 -23.54 -6.30
CA PRO A 382 -11.71 -22.78 -5.68
C PRO A 382 -11.32 -22.16 -4.34
N ILE A 383 -10.52 -22.86 -3.54
CA ILE A 383 -10.13 -22.38 -2.20
C ILE A 383 -9.30 -21.11 -2.30
N LYS A 384 -8.30 -21.07 -3.19
CA LYS A 384 -7.49 -19.87 -3.44
C LYS A 384 -8.36 -18.72 -3.98
N ARG A 385 -9.31 -19.01 -4.86
CA ARG A 385 -10.23 -18.01 -5.42
C ARG A 385 -11.14 -17.42 -4.33
N GLY A 386 -11.73 -18.25 -3.49
CA GLY A 386 -12.57 -17.83 -2.36
C GLY A 386 -11.77 -17.03 -1.32
N VAL A 387 -10.56 -17.45 -0.99
CA VAL A 387 -9.64 -16.73 -0.09
C VAL A 387 -9.32 -15.34 -0.63
N PHE A 388 -9.05 -15.22 -1.93
CA PHE A 388 -8.84 -13.92 -2.57
C PHE A 388 -10.06 -13.01 -2.44
N VAL A 389 -11.26 -13.50 -2.79
CA VAL A 389 -12.49 -12.69 -2.70
C VAL A 389 -12.72 -12.21 -1.27
N LEU A 390 -12.66 -13.12 -0.31
CA LEU A 390 -12.88 -12.82 1.11
C LEU A 390 -11.83 -11.84 1.66
N GLY A 391 -10.55 -12.05 1.35
CA GLY A 391 -9.46 -11.20 1.87
C GLY A 391 -9.34 -9.86 1.16
N ARG A 392 -9.51 -9.82 -0.17
CA ARG A 392 -9.20 -8.65 -1.02
C ARG A 392 -10.40 -7.78 -1.32
N LEU A 393 -11.57 -8.38 -1.44
CA LEU A 393 -12.80 -7.66 -1.81
C LEU A 393 -13.77 -7.52 -0.64
N LEU A 394 -13.67 -8.37 0.40
CA LEU A 394 -14.55 -8.33 1.57
C LEU A 394 -13.80 -8.15 2.91
N CYS A 395 -12.48 -7.99 2.86
CA CYS A 395 -11.58 -7.69 3.97
C CYS A 395 -11.79 -8.59 5.20
N SER A 396 -11.94 -9.89 4.97
CA SER A 396 -11.98 -10.91 6.01
C SER A 396 -10.57 -11.48 6.26
N GLY A 397 -10.20 -11.61 7.54
CA GLY A 397 -9.02 -12.36 7.94
C GLY A 397 -9.30 -13.85 8.02
N PHE A 398 -8.25 -14.65 8.21
CA PHE A 398 -8.35 -16.10 8.29
C PHE A 398 -7.67 -16.60 9.57
N ALA A 399 -8.33 -17.51 10.29
CA ALA A 399 -7.66 -18.27 11.33
C ALA A 399 -6.51 -19.11 10.72
N PRO A 400 -5.43 -19.39 11.47
CA PRO A 400 -4.38 -20.28 11.00
C PRO A 400 -4.97 -21.61 10.54
N ALA A 401 -4.49 -22.12 9.40
CA ALA A 401 -4.91 -23.43 8.91
C ALA A 401 -4.54 -24.52 9.95
N PRO A 402 -5.41 -25.53 10.16
CA PRO A 402 -5.09 -26.64 11.05
C PRO A 402 -3.85 -27.41 10.56
N PRO A 403 -3.00 -27.92 11.46
CA PRO A 403 -1.82 -28.71 11.09
C PRO A 403 -2.21 -30.14 10.72
N THR A 404 -3.02 -30.30 9.68
CA THR A 404 -3.53 -31.58 9.19
C THR A 404 -3.14 -31.79 7.73
N GLU A 405 -2.78 -33.01 7.36
CA GLU A 405 -2.49 -33.34 5.97
C GLU A 405 -3.73 -33.22 5.09
N VAL A 406 -3.52 -32.67 3.90
CA VAL A 406 -4.49 -32.54 2.82
C VAL A 406 -4.65 -33.94 2.19
N PRO A 407 -5.84 -34.56 2.20
CA PRO A 407 -6.05 -35.88 1.61
C PRO A 407 -5.65 -35.92 0.13
N ALA A 408 -5.12 -37.06 -0.34
CA ALA A 408 -4.80 -37.22 -1.75
C ALA A 408 -6.08 -37.15 -2.62
N PRO A 409 -6.02 -36.48 -3.78
CA PRO A 409 -7.15 -36.36 -4.69
C PRO A 409 -7.61 -37.73 -5.20
N LYS A 410 -8.92 -37.98 -5.22
CA LYS A 410 -9.54 -39.18 -5.83
C LYS A 410 -9.84 -38.93 -7.31
N SER A 411 -9.60 -39.93 -8.16
CA SER A 411 -9.87 -39.85 -9.60
C SER A 411 -11.37 -39.94 -9.92
N GLY A 412 -11.81 -39.30 -11.01
CA GLY A 412 -13.16 -39.44 -11.57
C GLY A 412 -14.24 -38.56 -10.93
N LEU A 413 -13.84 -37.62 -10.06
CA LEU A 413 -14.73 -36.65 -9.45
C LEU A 413 -14.71 -35.32 -10.21
N SER A 414 -15.79 -34.55 -10.08
CA SER A 414 -15.80 -33.14 -10.47
C SER A 414 -14.76 -32.37 -9.66
N ASN A 415 -14.31 -31.23 -10.17
CA ASN A 415 -13.38 -30.39 -9.42
C ASN A 415 -13.99 -29.92 -8.09
N LYS A 416 -15.29 -29.62 -8.08
CA LYS A 416 -16.03 -29.31 -6.84
C LYS A 416 -15.99 -30.46 -5.84
N GLU A 417 -16.34 -31.68 -6.24
CA GLU A 417 -16.32 -32.87 -5.37
C GLU A 417 -14.91 -33.19 -4.87
N LEU A 418 -13.88 -32.93 -5.68
CA LEU A 418 -12.48 -33.07 -5.29
C LEU A 418 -12.13 -32.14 -4.12
N PHE A 419 -12.47 -30.87 -4.24
CA PHE A 419 -12.18 -29.89 -3.19
C PHE A 419 -13.10 -30.04 -1.96
N GLN A 420 -14.31 -30.55 -2.10
CA GLN A 420 -15.19 -30.85 -0.95
C GLN A 420 -14.64 -31.93 -0.01
N GLN A 421 -13.74 -32.79 -0.48
CA GLN A 421 -13.01 -33.71 0.42
C GLN A 421 -12.11 -32.97 1.41
N HIS A 422 -11.63 -31.78 1.03
CA HIS A 422 -10.81 -30.91 1.87
C HIS A 422 -11.63 -30.06 2.83
N SER A 423 -12.95 -30.17 2.80
CA SER A 423 -13.88 -29.37 3.60
C SER A 423 -14.47 -30.14 4.77
N GLN A 424 -13.87 -31.27 5.15
CA GLN A 424 -14.33 -32.15 6.22
C GLN A 424 -13.49 -32.00 7.50
N GLY A 425 -14.02 -32.49 8.63
CA GLY A 425 -13.31 -32.52 9.91
C GLY A 425 -12.85 -31.12 10.37
N ALA A 426 -11.56 -31.00 10.71
CA ALA A 426 -10.98 -29.74 11.17
C ALA A 426 -11.01 -28.62 10.12
N CYS A 427 -11.04 -28.95 8.83
CA CYS A 427 -11.06 -27.98 7.73
C CYS A 427 -12.45 -27.35 7.53
N ALA A 428 -13.52 -28.03 7.94
CA ALA A 428 -14.91 -27.58 7.77
C ALA A 428 -15.17 -26.21 8.43
N GLY A 429 -14.43 -25.87 9.49
CA GLY A 429 -14.57 -24.61 10.22
C GLY A 429 -14.33 -23.37 9.35
N CYS A 430 -13.33 -23.42 8.46
CA CYS A 430 -13.02 -22.36 7.51
C CYS A 430 -13.76 -22.55 6.19
N HIS A 431 -13.75 -23.77 5.66
CA HIS A 431 -14.22 -24.08 4.31
C HIS A 431 -15.71 -23.76 4.09
N LYS A 432 -16.56 -23.90 5.13
CA LYS A 432 -17.98 -23.49 5.06
C LYS A 432 -18.19 -22.01 4.70
N PHE A 433 -17.18 -21.17 4.87
CA PHE A 433 -17.22 -19.75 4.51
C PHE A 433 -16.51 -19.46 3.19
N ILE A 434 -15.54 -20.28 2.79
CA ILE A 434 -14.64 -20.03 1.66
C ILE A 434 -15.16 -20.68 0.37
N ASP A 435 -15.61 -21.92 0.50
CA ASP A 435 -15.83 -22.81 -0.64
C ASP A 435 -16.82 -22.25 -1.64
N ASP A 436 -17.95 -21.74 -1.18
CA ASP A 436 -19.01 -21.27 -2.07
C ASP A 436 -18.61 -19.99 -2.84
N PHE A 437 -17.72 -19.16 -2.29
CA PHE A 437 -17.11 -18.07 -3.08
C PHE A 437 -16.23 -18.62 -4.19
N GLY A 438 -15.43 -19.64 -3.90
CA GLY A 438 -14.59 -20.32 -4.89
C GLY A 438 -15.39 -21.06 -5.96
N PHE A 439 -16.39 -21.82 -5.54
CA PHE A 439 -17.24 -22.64 -6.41
C PHE A 439 -18.11 -21.82 -7.34
N ALA A 440 -18.47 -20.60 -6.95
CA ALA A 440 -19.12 -19.63 -7.83
C ALA A 440 -18.29 -19.25 -9.07
N MET A 441 -16.99 -19.54 -9.08
CA MET A 441 -16.09 -19.30 -10.22
C MET A 441 -15.67 -20.59 -10.94
N GLU A 442 -16.38 -21.70 -10.74
CA GLU A 442 -16.02 -22.98 -11.36
C GLU A 442 -16.13 -22.98 -12.89
N ASN A 443 -16.94 -22.09 -13.48
CA ASN A 443 -16.96 -21.93 -14.92
C ASN A 443 -15.66 -21.37 -15.52
N PHE A 444 -14.61 -21.10 -14.73
CA PHE A 444 -13.29 -20.74 -15.24
C PHE A 444 -12.25 -21.85 -14.98
N ASP A 445 -11.51 -22.24 -16.01
CA ASP A 445 -10.42 -23.23 -15.93
C ASP A 445 -9.16 -22.66 -15.23
N GLU A 446 -8.06 -23.41 -15.22
CA GLU A 446 -6.78 -23.04 -14.60
C GLU A 446 -6.04 -21.88 -15.27
N LEU A 447 -6.38 -21.53 -16.51
CA LEU A 447 -5.91 -20.33 -17.21
C LEU A 447 -6.89 -19.16 -17.06
N GLY A 448 -8.13 -19.45 -16.66
CA GLY A 448 -9.24 -18.51 -16.63
C GLY A 448 -10.12 -18.56 -17.88
N LYS A 449 -9.99 -19.57 -18.76
CA LYS A 449 -10.95 -19.74 -19.87
C LYS A 449 -12.30 -20.17 -19.35
N TYR A 450 -13.35 -19.67 -19.97
CA TYR A 450 -14.69 -20.08 -19.63
C TYR A 450 -14.96 -21.53 -20.09
N ARG A 451 -15.67 -22.29 -19.26
CA ARG A 451 -16.06 -23.68 -19.48
C ARG A 451 -17.44 -23.95 -18.88
N ASP A 452 -18.26 -24.72 -19.58
CA ASP A 452 -19.54 -25.23 -19.06
C ASP A 452 -19.45 -26.68 -18.56
N LYS A 453 -18.30 -27.33 -18.77
CA LYS A 453 -18.07 -28.72 -18.42
C LYS A 453 -16.72 -28.94 -17.73
N ASP A 454 -16.67 -29.97 -16.89
CA ASP A 454 -15.48 -30.50 -16.26
C ASP A 454 -15.34 -32.01 -16.53
N ALA A 455 -14.39 -32.67 -15.85
CA ALA A 455 -14.15 -34.10 -16.02
C ALA A 455 -15.37 -34.99 -15.68
N ALA A 456 -16.31 -34.50 -14.87
CA ALA A 456 -17.51 -35.22 -14.45
C ALA A 456 -18.79 -34.82 -15.21
N GLY A 457 -18.77 -33.75 -16.00
CA GLY A 457 -19.90 -33.35 -16.84
C GLY A 457 -20.20 -31.86 -16.78
N ALA A 458 -21.48 -31.48 -16.79
CA ALA A 458 -21.90 -30.09 -16.74
C ALA A 458 -21.58 -29.46 -15.37
N ILE A 459 -21.05 -28.25 -15.39
CA ILE A 459 -20.77 -27.47 -14.18
C ILE A 459 -22.08 -26.87 -13.68
N VAL A 460 -22.41 -27.13 -12.42
CA VAL A 460 -23.59 -26.55 -11.76
C VAL A 460 -23.14 -25.75 -10.54
N ILE A 461 -23.40 -24.45 -10.58
CA ILE A 461 -23.19 -23.56 -9.44
C ILE A 461 -24.52 -23.43 -8.70
N ASN A 462 -24.47 -23.68 -7.39
CA ASN A 462 -25.58 -23.52 -6.46
C ASN A 462 -24.94 -23.38 -5.07
N GLY A 463 -24.38 -22.20 -4.83
CA GLY A 463 -23.69 -21.83 -3.59
C GLY A 463 -24.49 -20.83 -2.78
N THR A 464 -24.15 -20.70 -1.50
CA THR A 464 -24.66 -19.64 -0.64
C THR A 464 -23.48 -18.96 0.04
N VAL A 465 -23.24 -17.70 -0.30
CA VAL A 465 -22.16 -16.90 0.28
C VAL A 465 -22.70 -15.95 1.33
N LYS A 466 -21.85 -15.53 2.27
CA LYS A 466 -22.22 -14.53 3.28
C LYS A 466 -21.60 -13.18 2.94
N ILE A 467 -22.42 -12.22 2.56
CA ILE A 467 -22.02 -10.85 2.20
C ILE A 467 -22.93 -9.88 2.95
N ASP A 468 -22.38 -8.81 3.53
CA ASP A 468 -23.14 -7.85 4.36
C ASP A 468 -23.90 -8.52 5.53
N ASN A 469 -23.29 -9.56 6.11
CA ASN A 469 -23.89 -10.43 7.13
C ASN A 469 -25.18 -11.16 6.71
N LYS A 470 -25.49 -11.22 5.41
CA LYS A 470 -26.65 -11.90 4.85
C LYS A 470 -26.22 -13.08 3.98
N ASP A 471 -27.03 -14.12 3.96
CA ASP A 471 -26.86 -15.25 3.05
C ASP A 471 -27.39 -14.86 1.66
N VAL A 472 -26.53 -14.97 0.65
CA VAL A 472 -26.82 -14.63 -0.75
C VAL A 472 -26.67 -15.89 -1.59
N LYS A 473 -27.72 -16.25 -2.35
CA LYS A 473 -27.67 -17.37 -3.30
C LYS A 473 -26.90 -16.96 -4.54
N ILE A 474 -26.01 -17.85 -4.98
CA ILE A 474 -25.15 -17.65 -6.15
C ILE A 474 -25.24 -18.87 -7.05
N ASN A 475 -25.63 -18.64 -8.30
CA ASN A 475 -25.80 -19.65 -9.35
C ASN A 475 -24.88 -19.41 -10.54
N SER A 476 -24.08 -18.36 -10.54
CA SER A 476 -23.10 -18.09 -11.59
C SER A 476 -21.97 -17.15 -11.12
N PRO A 477 -20.86 -17.04 -11.87
CA PRO A 477 -19.83 -16.05 -11.58
C PRO A 477 -20.32 -14.61 -11.69
N LEU A 478 -21.27 -14.33 -12.59
CA LEU A 478 -21.90 -13.01 -12.71
C LEU A 478 -22.65 -12.64 -11.42
N GLU A 479 -23.47 -13.54 -10.89
CA GLU A 479 -24.24 -13.29 -9.66
C GLU A 479 -23.30 -13.00 -8.46
N LEU A 480 -22.10 -13.64 -8.43
CA LEU A 480 -21.09 -13.29 -7.42
C LEU A 480 -20.55 -11.88 -7.61
N SER A 481 -20.21 -11.50 -8.84
CA SER A 481 -19.75 -10.14 -9.14
C SER A 481 -20.83 -9.10 -8.81
N GLU A 482 -22.10 -9.35 -9.13
CA GLU A 482 -23.24 -8.47 -8.79
C GLU A 482 -23.45 -8.33 -7.29
N ALA A 483 -23.34 -9.45 -6.55
CA ALA A 483 -23.46 -9.44 -5.09
C ALA A 483 -22.36 -8.59 -4.43
N ILE A 484 -21.12 -8.65 -4.94
CA ILE A 484 -20.00 -7.85 -4.41
C ILE A 484 -20.09 -6.38 -4.88
N ALA A 485 -20.51 -6.14 -6.12
CA ALA A 485 -20.70 -4.79 -6.67
C ALA A 485 -21.73 -3.99 -5.86
N SER A 486 -22.80 -4.64 -5.41
CA SER A 486 -23.87 -4.03 -4.59
C SER A 486 -23.58 -4.03 -3.09
N SER A 487 -22.45 -4.58 -2.66
CA SER A 487 -22.14 -4.80 -1.25
C SER A 487 -21.55 -3.57 -0.55
N SER A 488 -22.10 -3.24 0.63
CA SER A 488 -21.49 -2.25 1.51
C SER A 488 -20.16 -2.71 2.10
N GLN A 489 -20.04 -4.00 2.43
CA GLN A 489 -18.81 -4.64 2.88
C GLN A 489 -17.73 -4.59 1.79
N GLY A 490 -18.13 -4.75 0.52
CA GLY A 490 -17.25 -4.59 -0.64
C GLY A 490 -16.62 -3.20 -0.71
N MET A 491 -17.47 -2.17 -0.69
CA MET A 491 -17.01 -0.77 -0.70
C MET A 491 -16.20 -0.42 0.56
N GLU A 492 -16.60 -0.87 1.74
CA GLU A 492 -15.84 -0.68 2.98
C GLU A 492 -14.46 -1.34 2.89
N CYS A 493 -14.36 -2.51 2.25
CA CYS A 493 -13.07 -3.14 2.04
C CYS A 493 -12.17 -2.29 1.15
N PHE A 494 -12.66 -1.76 0.02
CA PHE A 494 -11.87 -0.85 -0.80
C PHE A 494 -11.44 0.42 -0.04
N ALA A 495 -12.35 1.02 0.73
CA ALA A 495 -12.05 2.15 1.60
C ALA A 495 -10.95 1.82 2.61
N ARG A 496 -10.99 0.62 3.20
CA ARG A 496 -9.95 0.11 4.12
C ARG A 496 -8.61 -0.10 3.42
N GLN A 497 -8.58 -0.62 2.19
CA GLN A 497 -7.33 -0.73 1.43
C GLN A 497 -6.75 0.66 1.11
N THR A 498 -7.60 1.62 0.75
CA THR A 498 -7.21 3.02 0.55
C THR A 498 -6.63 3.63 1.83
N PHE A 499 -7.27 3.39 2.99
CA PHE A 499 -6.76 3.78 4.30
C PHE A 499 -5.39 3.17 4.58
N ARG A 500 -5.22 1.87 4.38
CA ARG A 500 -3.95 1.15 4.62
C ARG A 500 -2.81 1.68 3.78
N TYR A 501 -3.05 1.88 2.49
CA TYR A 501 -2.06 2.41 1.55
C TYR A 501 -1.68 3.85 1.90
N THR A 502 -2.70 4.70 2.09
CA THR A 502 -2.54 6.15 2.34
C THR A 502 -1.92 6.42 3.69
N LEU A 503 -2.28 5.67 4.73
CA LEU A 503 -1.74 5.85 6.08
C LEU A 503 -0.50 4.98 6.35
N GLY A 504 -0.10 4.12 5.42
CA GLY A 504 1.09 3.29 5.55
C GLY A 504 1.05 2.40 6.79
N ARG A 505 -0.12 1.86 7.14
CA ARG A 505 -0.28 0.90 8.26
C ARG A 505 -1.58 0.12 8.13
N PRO A 506 -1.66 -1.10 8.70
CA PRO A 506 -2.97 -1.71 8.95
C PRO A 506 -3.76 -0.86 9.97
N GLU A 507 -5.08 -0.96 9.86
CA GLU A 507 -5.99 -0.43 10.85
C GLU A 507 -6.00 -1.27 12.13
N TYR A 508 -6.32 -0.62 13.25
CA TYR A 508 -6.58 -1.29 14.52
C TYR A 508 -7.98 -1.91 14.54
N ALA A 509 -8.91 -1.35 13.76
CA ALA A 509 -10.28 -1.84 13.62
C ALA A 509 -10.32 -3.34 13.32
N SER A 510 -11.15 -4.07 14.06
CA SER A 510 -11.33 -5.51 13.85
C SER A 510 -11.96 -5.80 12.49
N VAL A 511 -11.61 -6.95 11.92
CA VAL A 511 -12.24 -7.51 10.72
C VAL A 511 -12.86 -8.86 11.04
N PRO A 512 -13.87 -9.32 10.28
CA PRO A 512 -14.36 -10.69 10.41
C PRO A 512 -13.21 -11.69 10.21
N ILE A 513 -13.17 -12.75 11.03
CA ILE A 513 -12.19 -13.84 10.90
C ILE A 513 -12.91 -15.11 10.45
N VAL A 514 -12.58 -15.58 9.26
CA VAL A 514 -13.04 -16.85 8.73
C VAL A 514 -12.47 -17.99 9.56
N GLY A 515 -13.35 -18.89 10.01
CA GLY A 515 -12.98 -20.05 10.85
C GLY A 515 -12.58 -19.70 12.28
N GLY A 516 -12.84 -18.47 12.73
CA GLY A 516 -12.55 -18.04 14.09
C GLY A 516 -13.57 -17.03 14.60
N VAL A 517 -13.37 -16.60 15.84
CA VAL A 517 -14.10 -15.46 16.42
C VAL A 517 -13.05 -14.45 16.84
N GLN A 518 -13.15 -13.23 16.32
CA GLN A 518 -12.41 -12.09 16.85
C GLN A 518 -13.37 -11.24 17.67
N ALA A 519 -13.09 -11.11 18.97
CA ALA A 519 -13.78 -10.12 19.79
C ALA A 519 -13.50 -8.72 19.20
N GLU A 520 -14.53 -7.88 19.14
CA GLU A 520 -14.38 -6.50 18.70
C GLU A 520 -13.35 -5.80 19.61
N ASP A 521 -12.30 -5.26 19.00
CA ASP A 521 -11.38 -4.36 19.69
C ASP A 521 -12.10 -3.02 19.92
N LYS A 522 -12.44 -2.75 21.18
CA LYS A 522 -13.14 -1.55 21.62
C LYS A 522 -12.20 -0.45 22.12
N SER A 523 -10.88 -0.60 21.92
CA SER A 523 -9.96 0.51 22.18
C SER A 523 -10.33 1.73 21.34
N THR A 524 -10.09 2.92 21.88
CA THR A 524 -10.34 4.18 21.16
C THR A 524 -9.65 4.21 19.80
N VAL A 525 -8.42 3.69 19.70
CA VAL A 525 -7.68 3.65 18.43
C VAL A 525 -8.34 2.75 17.39
N SER A 526 -8.90 1.61 17.79
CA SER A 526 -9.69 0.74 16.92
C SER A 526 -10.97 1.43 16.46
N GLN A 527 -11.66 2.13 17.36
CA GLN A 527 -12.89 2.86 17.02
C GLN A 527 -12.61 4.07 16.13
N LEU A 528 -11.50 4.80 16.34
CA LEU A 528 -11.06 5.90 15.47
C LEU A 528 -10.88 5.42 14.03
N ASP A 529 -10.17 4.31 13.84
CA ASP A 529 -9.96 3.73 12.52
C ASP A 529 -11.27 3.23 11.90
N LYS A 530 -12.11 2.56 12.69
CA LYS A 530 -13.43 2.07 12.25
C LYS A 530 -14.31 3.21 11.75
N CYS A 531 -14.48 4.28 12.54
CA CYS A 531 -15.29 5.44 12.16
C CYS A 531 -14.74 6.12 10.89
N GLN A 532 -13.41 6.23 10.76
CA GLN A 532 -12.78 6.78 9.56
C GLN A 532 -13.12 5.93 8.33
N ILE A 533 -12.85 4.62 8.37
CA ILE A 533 -13.08 3.69 7.25
C ILE A 533 -14.57 3.67 6.84
N GLN A 534 -15.49 3.65 7.81
CA GLN A 534 -16.92 3.72 7.54
C GLN A 534 -17.32 5.04 6.88
N GLY A 535 -16.75 6.17 7.34
CA GLY A 535 -16.96 7.47 6.73
C GLY A 535 -16.48 7.55 5.27
N LEU A 536 -15.34 6.92 4.96
CA LEU A 536 -14.84 6.81 3.58
C LEU A 536 -15.80 6.00 2.70
N ALA A 537 -16.29 4.86 3.20
CA ALA A 537 -17.21 4.00 2.49
C ALA A 537 -18.56 4.68 2.22
N GLU A 538 -19.10 5.43 3.20
CA GLU A 538 -20.32 6.22 2.98
C GLU A 538 -20.08 7.33 1.96
N SER A 539 -18.93 8.02 2.00
CA SER A 539 -18.58 9.04 0.99
C SER A 539 -18.52 8.46 -0.43
N MET A 540 -17.97 7.26 -0.59
CA MET A 540 -18.01 6.56 -1.88
C MET A 540 -19.44 6.30 -2.32
N LYS A 541 -20.28 5.76 -1.44
CA LYS A 541 -21.69 5.46 -1.73
C LYS A 541 -22.49 6.72 -2.10
N GLU A 542 -22.32 7.81 -1.37
CA GLU A 542 -22.92 9.12 -1.67
C GLU A 542 -22.46 9.67 -3.03
N SER A 543 -21.26 9.30 -3.47
CA SER A 543 -20.68 9.67 -4.77
C SER A 543 -20.98 8.66 -5.87
N GLY A 544 -21.99 7.79 -5.72
CA GLY A 544 -22.34 6.77 -6.71
C GLY A 544 -21.27 5.68 -6.87
N GLY A 545 -20.47 5.43 -5.84
CA GLY A 545 -19.39 4.46 -5.83
C GLY A 545 -18.06 4.97 -6.39
N ASP A 546 -17.88 6.28 -6.61
CA ASP A 546 -16.61 6.83 -7.13
C ASP A 546 -15.42 6.45 -6.25
N LEU A 547 -14.40 5.84 -6.87
CA LEU A 547 -13.22 5.30 -6.19
C LEU A 547 -12.35 6.42 -5.61
N LYS A 548 -12.33 7.62 -6.22
CA LYS A 548 -11.53 8.75 -5.73
C LYS A 548 -12.13 9.36 -4.47
N SER A 549 -13.43 9.24 -4.23
CA SER A 549 -14.07 9.77 -3.02
C SER A 549 -13.45 9.22 -1.73
N ALA A 550 -12.99 7.96 -1.73
CA ALA A 550 -12.31 7.39 -0.56
C ALA A 550 -11.03 8.17 -0.18
N ILE A 551 -10.17 8.51 -1.14
CA ILE A 551 -8.94 9.26 -0.86
C ILE A 551 -9.23 10.75 -0.60
N LEU A 552 -10.21 11.33 -1.29
CA LEU A 552 -10.59 12.73 -1.08
C LEU A 552 -11.20 12.94 0.32
N ASP A 553 -12.10 12.06 0.77
CA ASP A 553 -12.67 12.12 2.11
C ASP A 553 -11.62 11.84 3.18
N LEU A 554 -10.70 10.90 2.95
CA LEU A 554 -9.60 10.61 3.87
C LEU A 554 -8.74 11.86 4.09
N VAL A 555 -8.33 12.54 3.01
CA VAL A 555 -7.52 13.76 3.08
C VAL A 555 -8.29 14.92 3.72
N GLY A 556 -9.59 15.04 3.44
CA GLY A 556 -10.45 16.07 4.03
C GLY A 556 -10.77 15.83 5.52
N ASN A 557 -10.66 14.58 5.97
CA ASN A 557 -10.97 14.21 7.35
C ASN A 557 -10.00 14.89 8.34
N PRO A 558 -10.49 15.45 9.45
CA PRO A 558 -9.65 16.02 10.51
C PRO A 558 -8.58 15.06 11.01
N ALA A 559 -8.84 13.75 11.00
CA ALA A 559 -7.85 12.74 11.35
C ALA A 559 -6.59 12.80 10.48
N PHE A 560 -6.64 13.27 9.22
CA PHE A 560 -5.48 13.42 8.35
C PHE A 560 -4.47 14.47 8.86
N ARG A 561 -4.97 15.52 9.50
CA ARG A 561 -4.16 16.65 10.01
C ARG A 561 -3.99 16.66 11.53
N LEU A 562 -4.97 16.16 12.29
CA LEU A 562 -4.96 16.09 13.74
C LEU A 562 -4.60 14.67 14.19
N ARG A 563 -3.62 14.57 15.09
CA ARG A 563 -3.07 13.31 15.60
C ARG A 563 -3.15 13.25 17.12
N LEU A 564 -3.30 12.05 17.67
CA LEU A 564 -3.10 11.75 19.08
C LEU A 564 -1.73 11.10 19.29
N ALA A 565 -1.22 11.19 20.52
CA ALA A 565 -0.12 10.32 20.92
C ALA A 565 -0.59 8.86 20.83
N GLY A 566 0.25 8.00 20.25
CA GLY A 566 -0.09 6.60 20.00
C GLY A 566 -0.36 5.82 21.30
N PRO A 567 -0.87 4.58 21.17
CA PRO A 567 -1.07 3.69 22.31
C PRO A 567 0.25 3.49 23.07
N THR A 568 0.17 3.37 24.39
CA THR A 568 1.36 3.36 25.27
C THR A 568 2.08 2.00 25.34
N ASN A 569 1.63 1.01 24.57
CA ASN A 569 2.07 -0.39 24.65
C ASN A 569 2.80 -0.89 23.39
#